data_AF-A0A8T5H3S3-F1
#
_entry.id   AF-A0A8T5H3S3-F1
#
_cell.length_a   1.000
_cell.length_b   1.000
_cell.length_c   1.000
_cell.angle_alpha   90.00
_cell.angle_beta   90.00
_cell.angle_gamma   90.00
#
_symmetry.space_group_name_H-M   'P 1'
#
loop_
_entity.id
_entity.type
_entity.pdbx_description
1 polymer ?
#
loop_
_entity_poly.entity_id
_entity_poly.type
_entity_poly.pdbx_seq_one_letter_code
_entity_poly.pdbx_strand_id
1 'polypeptide(L)' 'MIEAIIYYLILLDVIIYNLLAWLDGKWYKKNFRLFSRQFPLTKGFGIYYLILVLWIGLALWRLNVLPW' A
#
# COMPACT_ATOMS: atom_id res chain seq x y z
N MET A 1 -9.97 18.52 0.88
CA MET A 1 -9.43 18.32 -0.50
C MET A 1 -8.02 17.74 -0.45
N ILE A 2 -7.12 18.31 0.34
CA ILE A 2 -5.74 17.82 0.52
C ILE A 2 -5.74 16.38 1.10
N GLU A 3 -6.66 16.08 2.01
CA GLU A 3 -6.83 14.76 2.64
C GLU A 3 -7.17 13.67 1.60
N ALA A 4 -8.02 13.99 0.62
CA ALA A 4 -8.37 13.08 -0.46
C ALA A 4 -7.16 12.81 -1.37
N ILE A 5 -6.38 13.85 -1.70
CA ILE A 5 -5.15 13.71 -2.51
C ILE A 5 -4.13 12.83 -1.77
N ILE A 6 -3.90 13.09 -0.48
CA ILE A 6 -3.01 12.30 0.36
C ILE A 6 -3.50 10.85 0.44
N TYR A 7 -4.81 10.64 0.61
CA TYR A 7 -5.40 9.31 0.63
C TYR A 7 -5.14 8.54 -0.67
N TYR A 8 -5.37 9.15 -1.84
CA TYR A 8 -5.12 8.50 -3.13
C TYR A 8 -3.65 8.21 -3.38
N LEU A 9 -2.74 9.09 -2.93
CA LEU A 9 -1.29 8.83 -3.01
C LEU A 9 -0.91 7.61 -2.17
N ILE A 10 -1.42 7.52 -0.94
CA ILE A 10 -1.18 6.36 -0.04
C ILE A 10 -1.80 5.09 -0.61
N LEU A 11 -3.02 5.17 -1.15
CA LEU A 11 -3.69 4.04 -1.79
C LEU A 11 -2.89 3.51 -2.99
N LEU A 12 -2.39 4.41 -3.83
CA LEU A 12 -1.56 4.06 -4.98
C LEU A 12 -0.25 3.39 -4.55
N ASP A 13 0.43 3.93 -3.52
CA ASP A 13 1.65 3.34 -2.95
C ASP A 13 1.39 1.90 -2.45
N VAL A 14 0.30 1.70 -1.71
CA VAL A 14 -0.13 0.37 -1.20
C VAL A 14 -0.41 -0.64 -2.31
N ILE A 15 -1.02 -0.18 -3.41
CA ILE A 15 -1.34 -1.04 -4.55
C ILE A 15 -0.04 -1.46 -5.24
N ILE A 16 0.89 -0.52 -5.46
CA ILE A 16 2.20 -0.80 -6.04
C ILE A 16 2.99 -1.76 -5.14
N TYR A 17 2.99 -1.53 -3.83
CA TYR A 17 3.64 -2.42 -2.87
C TYR A 17 3.08 -3.83 -2.93
N ASN A 18 1.75 -4.00 -2.94
CA ASN A 18 1.13 -5.32 -3.05
C ASN A 18 1.41 -5.97 -4.39
N LEU A 19 1.35 -5.22 -5.48
CA LEU A 19 1.66 -5.70 -6.82
C LEU A 19 3.10 -6.23 -6.88
N LEU A 20 4.06 -5.48 -6.32
CA LEU A 20 5.46 -5.90 -6.20
C LEU A 20 5.66 -7.07 -5.22
N ALA A 21 4.85 -7.17 -4.17
CA ALA A 21 4.93 -8.28 -3.21
C ALA A 21 4.39 -9.58 -3.80
N TRP A 22 3.43 -9.48 -4.73
CA TRP A 22 2.82 -10.60 -5.42
C TRP A 22 3.58 -10.99 -6.69
N LEU A 23 4.16 -10.04 -7.42
CA LEU A 23 5.09 -10.27 -8.51
C LEU A 23 6.40 -10.82 -7.97
N ASP A 24 6.57 -12.12 -8.13
CA ASP A 24 7.76 -12.93 -7.88
C ASP A 24 8.83 -12.25 -6.99
N GLY A 25 8.68 -12.40 -5.67
CA GLY A 25 9.63 -11.88 -4.67
C GLY A 25 11.08 -12.35 -4.87
N LYS A 26 11.34 -13.28 -5.81
CA LYS A 26 12.68 -13.61 -6.31
C LYS A 26 13.34 -12.45 -7.06
N TRP A 27 12.62 -11.68 -7.88
CA TRP A 27 13.19 -10.51 -8.59
C TRP A 27 13.58 -9.42 -7.61
N TYR A 28 12.72 -9.15 -6.61
CA TYR A 28 12.99 -8.19 -5.54
C TYR A 28 14.15 -8.63 -4.64
N LYS A 29 14.19 -9.89 -4.20
CA LYS A 29 15.34 -10.45 -3.45
C LYS A 29 16.64 -10.43 -4.26
N LYS A 30 16.57 -10.57 -5.58
CA LYS A 30 17.73 -10.58 -6.48
C LYS A 30 18.30 -9.18 -6.72
N ASN A 31 17.45 -8.18 -6.98
CA ASN A 31 17.89 -6.80 -7.27
C ASN A 31 18.11 -5.94 -6.02
N PHE A 32 17.36 -6.19 -4.94
CA PHE A 32 17.35 -5.34 -3.75
C PHE A 32 17.69 -6.12 -2.48
N ARG A 33 18.84 -6.81 -2.50
CA ARG A 33 19.28 -7.75 -1.44
C ARG A 33 19.43 -7.10 -0.04
N LEU A 34 19.83 -5.82 0.02
CA LEU A 34 19.94 -5.05 1.27
C LEU A 34 18.56 -4.64 1.79
N PHE A 35 17.71 -4.10 0.92
CA PHE A 35 16.35 -3.68 1.29
C PHE A 35 15.45 -4.87 1.61
N SER A 36 15.55 -6.00 0.92
CA SER A 36 14.78 -7.21 1.23
C SER A 36 15.10 -7.80 2.61
N ARG A 37 16.23 -7.41 3.22
CA ARG A 37 16.65 -7.89 4.54
C ARG A 37 16.11 -7.01 5.67
N GLN A 38 15.94 -5.72 5.43
CA GLN A 38 15.36 -4.77 6.40
C GLN A 38 13.84 -4.61 6.20
N PHE A 39 13.37 -4.64 4.96
CA PHE A 39 11.98 -4.57 4.54
C PHE A 39 11.65 -5.84 3.77
N PRO A 40 11.35 -6.95 4.46
CA PRO A 40 10.82 -8.11 3.78
C PRO A 40 9.50 -7.69 3.11
N LEU A 41 9.41 -7.80 1.78
CA LEU A 41 8.13 -7.73 1.07
C LEU A 41 7.30 -8.97 1.46
N THR A 42 6.72 -8.92 2.66
CA THR A 42 5.82 -9.94 3.16
C THR A 42 4.44 -9.65 2.60
N LYS A 43 3.93 -10.58 1.79
CA LYS A 43 2.57 -10.55 1.24
C LYS A 43 1.52 -10.25 2.33
N GLY A 44 1.72 -10.80 3.54
CA GLY A 44 0.84 -10.55 4.68
C GLY A 44 0.83 -9.09 5.15
N PHE A 45 2.00 -8.42 5.20
CA PHE A 45 2.07 -7.00 5.58
C PHE A 45 1.45 -6.10 4.51
N GLY A 46 1.64 -6.43 3.23
CA GLY A 46 1.00 -5.72 2.12
C GLY A 46 -0.53 -5.80 2.19
N ILE A 47 -1.09 -6.99 2.40
CA ILE A 47 -2.55 -7.17 2.51
C ILE A 47 -3.08 -6.44 3.75
N TYR A 48 -2.42 -6.56 4.89
CA TYR A 48 -2.80 -5.85 6.11
C TYR A 48 -2.80 -4.33 5.92
N TYR A 49 -1.75 -3.80 5.29
CA TYR A 49 -1.63 -2.37 5.02
C TYR A 49 -2.69 -1.90 4.01
N LEU A 50 -3.02 -2.70 3.00
CA LEU A 50 -4.10 -2.43 2.05
C LEU A 50 -5.48 -2.38 2.72
N ILE A 51 -5.76 -3.30 3.64
CA ILE A 51 -7.01 -3.30 4.42
C ILE A 51 -7.11 -2.03 5.27
N LEU A 52 -6.02 -1.63 5.94
CA LEU A 52 -6.00 -0.39 6.73
C LEU A 52 -6.26 0.84 5.88
N VAL A 53 -5.62 0.95 4.72
CA VAL A 53 -5.83 2.09 3.82
C VAL A 53 -7.27 2.10 3.32
N LEU A 54 -7.83 0.98 2.85
CA LEU A 54 -9.24 0.91 2.45
C LEU A 54 -10.19 1.29 3.59
N TRP A 55 -9.89 0.90 4.83
CA TRP A 55 -10.68 1.27 5.99
C TRP A 55 -10.63 2.77 6.28
N ILE A 56 -9.46 3.41 6.14
CA ILE A 56 -9.32 4.88 6.21
C ILE A 56 -10.15 5.54 5.11
N GLY A 57 -10.14 4.99 3.90
CA GLY A 57 -10.98 5.47 2.80
C GLY A 57 -12.47 5.43 3.13
N LEU A 58 -12.94 4.31 3.68
CA LEU A 58 -14.33 4.18 4.13
C LEU A 58 -14.67 5.20 5.23
N ALA A 59 -13.75 5.47 6.16
CA ALA A 59 -13.95 6.48 7.20
C ALA A 59 -14.03 7.91 6.61
N LEU A 60 -13.13 8.25 5.69
CA LEU A 60 -13.12 9.55 5.00
C LEU A 60 -14.36 9.75 4.11
N TRP A 61 -14.84 8.67 3.48
CA TRP A 61 -16.06 8.67 2.67
C TRP A 61 -17.30 8.90 3.54
N ARG A 62 -17.41 8.20 4.67
CA ARG A 62 -18.47 8.42 5.66
C ARG A 62 -18.52 9.85 6.20
N LEU A 63 -17.36 10.53 6.26
CA LEU A 63 -17.24 11.91 6.70
C LEU A 63 -17.47 12.94 5.57
N ASN A 64 -17.83 12.51 4.35
CA ASN A 64 -17.95 13.37 3.15
C ASN A 64 -16.68 14.18 2.84
N VAL A 65 -15.50 13.69 3.27
CA VAL A 65 -14.20 14.32 2.99
C VAL A 65 -13.67 13.87 1.63
N LEU A 66 -13.98 12.64 1.23
CA LEU A 66 -13.71 12.12 -0.11
C LEU A 66 -14.78 12.63 -1.08
N PRO A 67 -14.38 13.30 -2.18
CA PRO A 67 -15.32 13.86 -3.13
C PRO A 67 -15.97 12.80 -4.05
N TRP A 68 -15.46 11.56 -4.06
CA TRP A 68 -15.98 10.41 -4.80
C TRP A 68 -15.62 9.09 -4.10
#